data_AF-A0A644YDN4-F1
#
_entry.id   AF-A0A644YDN4-F1
#
_cell.length_a   1.000
_cell.length_b   1.000
_cell.length_c   1.000
_cell.angle_alpha   90.00
_cell.angle_beta   90.00
_cell.angle_gamma   90.00
#
_symmetry.space_group_name_H-M   'P 1'
#
loop_
_entity.id
_entity.type
_entity.pdbx_description
1 polymer ?
#
loop_
_entity_poly.entity_id
_entity_poly.type
_entity_poly.pdbx_seq_one_letter_code
_entity_poly.pdbx_strand_id
1 'polypeptide(L)'
;MVALKPLAVKYGLKRVIYSTYQAVSGAGMKGYSDLENGLKGIAPQKFPHPIAGNCLPHIDVFLENGYTKEEQKMVEESRKILDLPNLRVTATTVRVPVFHGHSESINVELEKPFELADIRALWEATEGLVVQDDPANNVYPMAITAADTDPVYVGRLRRDFSVENGINFWCVADNIRKGAATNAVQIAQELIRQWEA
;
A
#
# COMPACT_ATOMS: atom_id res chain seq x y z
N MET A 1 1.16 2.01 5.64
CA MET A 1 1.43 2.45 7.04
C MET A 1 2.90 2.43 7.42
N VAL A 2 3.60 1.29 7.26
CA VAL A 2 5.01 1.12 7.67
C VAL A 2 5.91 2.24 7.13
N ALA A 3 5.75 2.63 5.85
CA ALA A 3 6.51 3.72 5.25
C ALA A 3 6.14 5.13 5.77
N LEU A 4 4.92 5.32 6.25
CA LEU A 4 4.39 6.63 6.66
C LEU A 4 4.68 6.97 8.13
N LYS A 5 4.70 5.97 9.02
CA LYS A 5 4.96 6.19 10.45
C LYS A 5 6.29 6.93 10.71
N PRO A 6 7.45 6.55 10.12
CA PRO A 6 8.69 7.28 10.37
C PRO A 6 8.63 8.72 9.84
N LEU A 7 7.94 8.96 8.72
CA LEU A 7 7.71 10.32 8.20
C LEU A 7 6.85 11.15 9.16
N ALA A 8 5.77 10.58 9.68
CA ALA A 8 4.89 11.23 10.65
C ALA A 8 5.65 11.66 11.90
N VAL A 9 6.51 10.79 12.43
CA VAL A 9 7.31 11.09 13.63
C VAL A 9 8.32 12.21 13.38
N LYS A 10 9.08 12.16 12.26
CA LYS A 10 10.17 13.12 12.01
C LYS A 10 9.66 14.47 11.47
N TYR A 11 8.76 14.42 10.48
CA TYR A 11 8.36 15.60 9.70
C TYR A 11 6.90 16.03 9.92
N GLY A 12 6.05 15.17 10.49
CA GLY A 12 4.60 15.37 10.52
C GLY A 12 3.94 15.10 9.17
N LEU A 13 2.67 14.70 9.17
CA LEU A 13 1.88 14.47 7.95
C LEU A 13 0.72 15.46 7.89
N LYS A 14 0.65 16.22 6.79
CA LYS A 14 -0.41 17.18 6.51
C LYS A 14 -1.51 16.60 5.63
N ARG A 15 -1.14 15.75 4.69
CA ARG A 15 -2.07 15.10 3.74
C ARG A 15 -1.46 13.82 3.18
N VAL A 16 -2.32 12.84 2.91
CA VAL A 16 -1.95 11.63 2.17
C VAL A 16 -3.00 11.35 1.08
N ILE A 17 -2.54 11.03 -0.12
CA ILE A 17 -3.37 10.53 -1.23
C ILE A 17 -2.84 9.16 -1.64
N TYR A 18 -3.74 8.18 -1.71
CA TYR A 18 -3.42 6.86 -2.23
C TYR A 18 -4.08 6.64 -3.58
N SER A 19 -3.35 5.97 -4.48
CA SER A 19 -3.94 5.26 -5.62
C SER A 19 -3.38 3.84 -5.60
N THR A 20 -4.26 2.86 -5.34
CA THR A 20 -3.85 1.48 -5.13
C THR A 20 -4.00 0.65 -6.41
N TYR A 21 -3.15 -0.35 -6.53
CA TYR A 21 -3.07 -1.33 -7.61
C TYR A 21 -3.08 -2.69 -6.91
N GLN A 22 -4.27 -3.11 -6.48
CA GLN A 22 -4.43 -4.27 -5.62
C GLN A 22 -4.55 -5.55 -6.44
N ALA A 23 -3.78 -6.56 -6.04
CA ALA A 23 -3.80 -7.90 -6.61
C ALA A 23 -5.11 -8.65 -6.35
N VAL A 24 -5.44 -9.60 -7.23
CA VAL A 24 -6.69 -10.40 -7.16
C VAL A 24 -6.75 -11.38 -5.99
N SER A 25 -5.60 -11.82 -5.47
CA SER A 25 -5.55 -12.67 -4.27
C SER A 25 -6.18 -12.01 -3.03
N GLY A 26 -6.23 -10.67 -2.98
CA GLY A 26 -6.92 -9.95 -1.89
C GLY A 26 -8.45 -10.18 -1.86
N ALA A 27 -9.04 -10.68 -2.95
CA ALA A 27 -10.44 -11.11 -3.00
C ALA A 27 -10.63 -12.63 -2.72
N GLY A 28 -9.58 -13.29 -2.25
CA GLY A 28 -9.53 -14.73 -1.99
C GLY A 28 -9.42 -15.58 -3.26
N MET A 29 -9.54 -16.90 -3.09
CA MET A 29 -9.38 -17.87 -4.20
C MET A 29 -10.30 -17.60 -5.39
N LYS A 30 -11.52 -17.10 -5.16
CA LYS A 30 -12.42 -16.78 -6.27
C LYS A 30 -11.91 -15.62 -7.13
N GLY A 31 -11.30 -14.60 -6.53
CA GLY A 31 -10.68 -13.50 -7.28
C GLY A 31 -9.44 -13.97 -8.06
N TYR A 32 -8.63 -14.84 -7.44
CA TYR A 32 -7.52 -15.49 -8.12
C TYR A 32 -7.99 -16.27 -9.36
N SER A 33 -8.99 -17.12 -9.18
CA SER A 33 -9.59 -17.92 -10.27
C SER A 33 -10.17 -17.04 -11.37
N ASP A 34 -10.80 -15.91 -11.06
CA ASP A 34 -11.33 -14.99 -12.07
C ASP A 34 -10.26 -14.44 -13.02
N LEU A 35 -9.05 -14.17 -12.53
CA LEU A 35 -7.94 -13.76 -13.40
C LEU A 35 -7.45 -14.94 -14.25
N GLU A 36 -7.21 -16.09 -13.63
CA GLU A 36 -6.76 -17.30 -14.34
C GLU A 36 -7.75 -17.73 -15.45
N ASN A 37 -9.04 -17.70 -15.13
CA ASN A 37 -10.12 -18.04 -16.04
C ASN A 37 -10.32 -16.96 -17.10
N GLY A 38 -10.22 -15.68 -16.72
CA GLY A 38 -10.31 -14.56 -17.65
C GLY A 38 -9.23 -14.59 -18.73
N LEU A 39 -8.00 -15.02 -18.40
CA LEU A 39 -6.92 -15.22 -19.39
C LEU A 39 -7.25 -16.33 -20.42
N LYS A 40 -8.19 -17.22 -20.09
CA LYS A 40 -8.71 -18.28 -20.96
C LYS A 40 -10.03 -17.89 -21.63
N GLY A 41 -10.49 -16.64 -21.48
CA GLY A 41 -11.75 -16.15 -22.04
C GLY A 41 -13.01 -16.56 -21.26
N ILE A 42 -12.87 -17.03 -20.03
CA ILE A 42 -13.99 -17.46 -19.18
C ILE A 42 -14.50 -16.26 -18.35
N ALA A 43 -15.82 -16.13 -18.24
CA ALA A 43 -16.47 -15.04 -17.51
C ALA A 43 -16.16 -15.06 -15.99
N PRO A 44 -16.10 -13.89 -15.32
CA PRO A 44 -15.82 -13.82 -13.89
C PRO A 44 -17.00 -14.32 -13.05
N GLN A 45 -16.70 -14.87 -11.87
CA GLN A 45 -17.69 -15.29 -10.87
C GLN A 45 -17.66 -14.44 -9.59
N LYS A 46 -16.52 -13.83 -9.27
CA LYS A 46 -16.33 -12.99 -8.07
C LYS A 46 -16.43 -11.51 -8.39
N PHE A 47 -15.78 -11.07 -9.47
CA PHE A 47 -15.81 -9.68 -9.89
C PHE A 47 -17.01 -9.39 -10.81
N PRO A 48 -17.58 -8.18 -10.78
CA PRO A 48 -18.71 -7.85 -11.64
C PRO A 48 -18.32 -7.71 -13.13
N HIS A 49 -17.04 -7.53 -13.42
CA HIS A 49 -16.51 -7.41 -14.77
C HIS A 49 -15.19 -8.20 -14.90
N PRO A 50 -14.80 -8.60 -16.12
CA PRO A 50 -13.53 -9.29 -16.34
C PRO A 50 -12.34 -8.48 -15.84
N ILE A 51 -11.45 -9.15 -15.10
CA ILE A 51 -10.23 -8.53 -14.56
C ILE A 51 -9.02 -8.72 -15.51
N ALA A 52 -8.98 -9.79 -16.30
CA ALA A 52 -7.90 -10.03 -17.26
C ALA A 52 -7.83 -8.90 -18.29
N GLY A 53 -6.67 -8.24 -18.39
CA GLY A 53 -6.47 -7.11 -19.29
C GLY A 53 -7.21 -5.82 -18.89
N ASN A 54 -7.67 -5.71 -17.64
CA ASN A 54 -8.54 -4.60 -17.21
C ASN A 54 -8.16 -4.04 -15.83
N CYS A 55 -8.62 -2.83 -15.52
CA CYS A 55 -8.54 -2.20 -14.21
C CYS A 55 -9.96 -1.98 -13.68
N LEU A 56 -10.29 -2.52 -12.51
CA LEU A 56 -11.59 -2.31 -11.87
C LEU A 56 -11.48 -1.25 -10.77
N PRO A 57 -12.03 -0.04 -10.95
CA PRO A 57 -11.86 1.07 -10.01
C PRO A 57 -12.89 1.00 -8.86
N HIS A 58 -13.08 -0.19 -8.30
CA HIS A 58 -13.84 -0.37 -7.07
C HIS A 58 -13.36 -1.64 -6.37
N ILE A 59 -13.21 -1.56 -5.06
CA ILE A 59 -12.96 -2.70 -4.19
C ILE A 59 -13.94 -2.61 -3.03
N ASP A 60 -14.60 -3.75 -2.76
CA ASP A 60 -15.77 -3.82 -1.87
C ASP A 60 -16.96 -3.02 -2.47
N VAL A 61 -17.98 -2.74 -1.66
CA VAL A 61 -19.21 -2.04 -2.09
C VAL A 61 -19.05 -0.53 -2.03
N PHE A 62 -19.80 0.18 -2.88
CA PHE A 62 -19.94 1.63 -2.80
C PHE A 62 -20.76 2.06 -1.58
N LEU A 63 -20.42 3.24 -1.08
CA LEU A 63 -21.11 3.97 -0.03
C LEU A 63 -21.94 5.12 -0.65
N GLU A 64 -22.83 5.72 0.14
CA GLU A 64 -23.70 6.80 -0.32
C GLU A 64 -22.94 8.05 -0.81
N ASN A 65 -21.73 8.29 -0.30
CA ASN A 65 -20.89 9.41 -0.67
C ASN A 65 -20.02 9.16 -1.94
N GLY A 66 -20.20 8.03 -2.60
CA GLY A 66 -19.47 7.65 -3.82
C GLY A 66 -18.11 6.98 -3.61
N TYR A 67 -17.61 6.90 -2.37
CA TYR A 67 -16.42 6.09 -2.04
C TYR A 67 -16.80 4.61 -1.95
N THR A 68 -15.81 3.73 -2.04
CA THR A 68 -15.97 2.32 -1.65
C THR A 68 -15.64 2.10 -0.18
N LYS A 69 -16.08 0.97 0.39
CA LYS A 69 -15.69 0.57 1.75
C LYS A 69 -14.18 0.41 1.90
N GLU A 70 -13.47 -0.08 0.90
CA GLU A 70 -12.00 -0.21 0.96
C GLU A 70 -11.32 1.16 1.01
N GLU A 71 -11.80 2.14 0.24
CA GLU A 71 -11.26 3.50 0.30
C GLU A 71 -11.52 4.16 1.66
N GLN A 72 -12.73 4.00 2.20
CA GLN A 72 -13.09 4.50 3.52
C GLN A 72 -12.25 3.83 4.62
N LYS A 73 -12.03 2.51 4.51
CA LYS A 73 -11.15 1.76 5.41
C LYS A 73 -9.72 2.29 5.39
N MET A 74 -9.15 2.57 4.21
CA MET A 74 -7.81 3.17 4.12
C MET A 74 -7.72 4.52 4.83
N VAL A 75 -8.76 5.36 4.72
CA VAL A 75 -8.83 6.66 5.42
C VAL A 75 -8.85 6.46 6.94
N GLU A 76 -9.73 5.59 7.43
CA GLU A 76 -9.93 5.36 8.87
C GLU A 76 -8.74 4.65 9.52
N GLU A 77 -8.20 3.61 8.88
CA GLU A 77 -7.03 2.89 9.36
C GLU A 77 -5.78 3.77 9.36
N SER A 78 -5.60 4.64 8.35
CA SER A 78 -4.50 5.61 8.34
C SER A 78 -4.54 6.50 9.58
N ARG A 79 -5.70 7.07 9.90
CA ARG A 79 -5.89 7.93 11.08
C ARG A 79 -5.66 7.17 12.38
N LYS A 80 -6.22 5.96 12.49
CA LYS A 80 -6.13 5.13 13.69
C LYS A 80 -4.72 4.61 13.96
N ILE A 81 -4.06 4.04 12.96
CA ILE A 81 -2.74 3.40 13.11
C ILE A 81 -1.63 4.45 13.30
N LEU A 82 -1.74 5.59 12.62
CA LEU A 82 -0.76 6.66 12.77
C LEU A 82 -0.98 7.50 14.03
N ASP A 83 -2.11 7.32 14.71
CA ASP A 83 -2.57 8.14 15.85
C ASP A 83 -2.75 9.62 15.47
N LEU A 84 -3.41 9.86 14.33
CA LEU A 84 -3.63 11.17 13.72
C LEU A 84 -5.10 11.31 13.30
N PRO A 85 -6.05 11.57 14.22
CA PRO A 85 -7.49 11.56 13.93
C PRO A 85 -7.91 12.59 12.88
N ASN A 86 -7.18 13.71 12.78
CA ASN A 86 -7.48 14.80 11.85
C ASN A 86 -6.67 14.74 10.54
N LEU A 87 -5.92 13.65 10.30
CA LEU A 87 -5.13 13.52 9.08
C LEU A 87 -6.05 13.61 7.84
N ARG A 88 -5.67 14.48 6.88
CA ARG A 88 -6.36 14.62 5.60
C ARG A 88 -5.95 13.46 4.70
N VAL A 89 -6.87 12.52 4.46
CA VAL A 89 -6.59 11.32 3.66
C VAL A 89 -7.70 11.14 2.63
N THR A 90 -7.32 10.75 1.43
CA THR A 90 -8.22 10.20 0.41
C THR A 90 -7.52 9.05 -0.33
N ALA A 91 -8.31 8.16 -0.92
CA ALA A 91 -7.83 6.98 -1.61
C ALA A 91 -8.71 6.72 -2.84
N THR A 92 -8.08 6.21 -3.91
CA THR A 92 -8.76 5.51 -4.98
C THR A 92 -8.25 4.07 -5.00
N THR A 93 -9.15 3.11 -4.89
CA THR A 93 -8.76 1.68 -4.83
C THR A 93 -9.10 0.95 -6.12
N VAL A 94 -8.09 0.35 -6.75
CA VAL A 94 -8.24 -0.30 -8.06
C VAL A 94 -7.77 -1.74 -7.98
N ARG A 95 -8.61 -2.68 -8.41
CA ARG A 95 -8.21 -4.06 -8.64
C ARG A 95 -7.56 -4.18 -10.01
N VAL A 96 -6.38 -4.79 -10.07
CA VAL A 96 -5.57 -4.93 -11.29
C VAL A 96 -5.28 -6.42 -11.57
N PRO A 97 -4.87 -6.81 -12.81
CA PRO A 97 -4.65 -8.20 -13.19
C PRO A 97 -3.29 -8.69 -12.70
N VAL A 98 -3.07 -8.63 -11.39
CA VAL A 98 -1.86 -9.09 -10.70
C VAL A 98 -2.29 -10.16 -9.69
N PHE A 99 -1.63 -11.31 -9.68
CA PHE A 99 -2.00 -12.42 -8.78
C PHE A 99 -1.70 -12.11 -7.31
N HIS A 100 -0.49 -11.64 -7.01
CA HIS A 100 0.00 -11.38 -5.65
C HIS A 100 0.75 -10.05 -5.58
N GLY A 101 0.73 -9.43 -4.42
CA GLY A 101 1.43 -8.17 -4.16
C GLY A 101 0.55 -6.96 -4.47
N HIS A 102 0.21 -6.19 -3.44
CA HIS A 102 -0.42 -4.89 -3.63
C HIS A 102 0.64 -3.86 -3.93
N SER A 103 0.33 -2.94 -4.84
CA SER A 103 1.17 -1.79 -5.10
C SER A 103 0.39 -0.49 -4.89
N GLU A 104 1.08 0.56 -4.48
CA GLU A 104 0.45 1.83 -4.12
C GLU A 104 1.32 2.99 -4.62
N SER A 105 0.69 3.88 -5.39
CA SER A 105 1.23 5.22 -5.61
C SER A 105 0.77 6.11 -4.48
N ILE A 106 1.72 6.68 -3.73
CA ILE A 106 1.43 7.44 -2.52
C ILE A 106 2.00 8.84 -2.68
N ASN A 107 1.12 9.84 -2.57
CA ASN A 107 1.49 11.25 -2.50
C ASN A 107 1.27 11.75 -1.07
N VAL A 108 2.27 12.42 -0.51
CA VAL A 108 2.27 12.90 0.87
C VAL A 108 2.68 14.35 0.88
N GLU A 109 1.99 15.17 1.68
CA GLU A 109 2.42 16.51 2.04
C GLU A 109 2.85 16.49 3.51
N LEU A 110 4.07 16.90 3.80
CA LEU A 110 4.64 16.95 5.15
C LEU A 110 4.41 18.33 5.80
N GLU A 111 4.49 18.39 7.13
CA GLU A 111 4.40 19.67 7.86
C GLU A 111 5.73 20.44 7.86
N LYS A 112 6.85 19.75 7.67
CA LYS A 112 8.20 20.33 7.70
C LYS A 112 8.94 20.13 6.38
N PRO A 113 9.88 21.02 6.04
CA PRO A 113 10.84 20.80 4.96
C PRO A 113 11.64 19.51 5.14
N PHE A 114 12.10 18.95 4.02
CA PHE A 114 12.82 17.69 3.99
C PHE A 114 13.83 17.65 2.86
N GLU A 115 14.84 16.80 3.00
CA GLU A 115 15.71 16.36 1.92
C GLU A 115 15.44 14.90 1.55
N LEU A 116 15.49 14.56 0.25
CA LEU A 116 15.20 13.20 -0.22
C LEU A 116 16.20 12.18 0.35
N ALA A 117 17.47 12.58 0.52
CA ALA A 117 18.50 11.74 1.12
C ALA A 117 18.15 11.37 2.58
N ASP A 118 17.61 12.33 3.35
CA ASP A 118 17.22 12.08 4.74
C ASP A 118 16.03 11.13 4.85
N ILE A 119 15.09 11.20 3.90
CA ILE A 119 13.94 10.30 3.85
C ILE A 119 14.39 8.88 3.48
N ARG A 120 15.28 8.76 2.50
CA ARG A 120 15.86 7.48 2.12
C ARG A 120 16.58 6.84 3.30
N ALA A 121 17.50 7.56 3.95
CA ALA A 121 18.24 7.05 5.09
C ALA A 121 17.30 6.66 6.26
N LEU A 122 16.24 7.44 6.47
CA LEU A 122 15.22 7.12 7.47
C LEU A 122 14.50 5.79 7.16
N TRP A 123 14.13 5.56 5.90
CA TRP A 123 13.50 4.29 5.50
C TRP A 123 14.47 3.12 5.53
N GLU A 124 15.73 3.30 5.13
CA GLU A 124 16.78 2.27 5.24
C GLU A 124 17.03 1.84 6.69
N ALA A 125 16.85 2.77 7.64
CA ALA A 125 16.95 2.49 9.08
C ALA A 125 15.66 1.94 9.71
N THR A 126 14.55 1.88 8.97
CA THR A 126 13.25 1.44 9.49
C THR A 126 13.10 -0.08 9.32
N GLU A 127 12.92 -0.79 10.43
CA GLU A 127 12.70 -2.24 10.41
C GLU A 127 11.48 -2.63 9.55
N GLY A 128 11.64 -3.65 8.72
CA GLY A 128 10.60 -4.15 7.83
C GLY A 128 10.37 -3.30 6.57
N LEU A 129 11.13 -2.21 6.35
CA LEU A 129 11.21 -1.51 5.08
C LEU A 129 12.46 -1.94 4.30
N VAL A 130 12.31 -2.06 2.98
CA VAL A 130 13.43 -2.25 2.04
C VAL A 130 13.33 -1.17 0.97
N VAL A 131 14.38 -0.37 0.83
CA VAL A 131 14.46 0.65 -0.22
C VAL A 131 14.96 0.01 -1.52
N GLN A 132 14.11 0.01 -2.54
CA GLN A 132 14.46 -0.35 -3.91
C GLN A 132 14.28 0.89 -4.77
N ASP A 133 15.29 1.75 -4.85
CA ASP A 133 15.11 3.04 -5.52
C ASP A 133 16.39 3.49 -6.20
N ASP A 134 16.65 2.89 -7.35
CA ASP A 134 17.69 3.28 -8.29
C ASP A 134 17.11 3.28 -9.72
N PRO A 135 16.40 4.36 -10.10
CA PRO A 135 15.78 4.46 -11.42
C PRO A 135 16.78 4.42 -12.57
N ALA A 136 18.05 4.78 -12.36
CA ALA A 136 19.07 4.75 -13.41
C ALA A 136 19.39 3.31 -13.85
N ASN A 137 19.24 2.34 -12.94
CA ASN A 137 19.44 0.91 -13.19
C ASN A 137 18.12 0.11 -13.18
N ASN A 138 16.97 0.78 -13.33
CA ASN A 138 15.63 0.17 -13.31
C ASN A 138 15.29 -0.63 -12.04
N VAL A 139 15.81 -0.20 -10.89
CA VAL A 139 15.48 -0.80 -9.59
C VAL A 139 14.35 -0.02 -8.93
N TYR A 140 13.19 -0.66 -8.83
CA TYR A 140 12.01 -0.16 -8.14
C TYR A 140 11.15 -1.32 -7.65
N PRO A 141 10.29 -1.11 -6.63
CA PRO A 141 9.44 -2.18 -6.12
C PRO A 141 8.47 -2.69 -7.17
N MET A 142 8.37 -4.01 -7.29
CA MET A 142 7.44 -4.69 -8.19
C MET A 142 6.68 -5.78 -7.44
N ALA A 143 5.39 -5.92 -7.74
CA ALA A 143 4.54 -6.93 -7.10
C ALA A 143 5.11 -8.35 -7.25
N ILE A 144 5.65 -8.67 -8.44
CA ILE A 144 6.23 -9.98 -8.75
C ILE A 144 7.47 -10.33 -7.91
N THR A 145 8.25 -9.33 -7.46
CA THR A 145 9.45 -9.56 -6.64
C THR A 145 9.16 -9.46 -5.15
N ALA A 146 8.05 -8.84 -4.77
CA ALA A 146 7.61 -8.73 -3.39
C ALA A 146 6.77 -9.94 -2.94
N ALA A 147 6.22 -10.71 -3.88
CA ALA A 147 5.44 -11.90 -3.58
C ALA A 147 6.25 -12.91 -2.75
N ASP A 148 5.59 -13.53 -1.77
CA ASP A 148 6.17 -14.49 -0.82
C ASP A 148 7.30 -13.94 0.06
N THR A 149 7.29 -12.62 0.30
CA THR A 149 8.22 -11.97 1.23
C THR A 149 7.46 -11.22 2.33
N ASP A 150 8.15 -10.97 3.44
CA ASP A 150 7.61 -10.27 4.61
C ASP A 150 7.85 -8.73 4.64
N PRO A 151 8.92 -8.17 4.03
CA PRO A 151 9.12 -6.73 4.04
C PRO A 151 8.09 -5.93 3.22
N VAL A 152 8.04 -4.62 3.49
CA VAL A 152 7.41 -3.64 2.62
C VAL A 152 8.51 -2.95 1.81
N TYR A 153 8.35 -2.91 0.50
CA TYR A 153 9.32 -2.32 -0.41
C TYR A 153 8.88 -0.92 -0.81
N VAL A 154 9.79 0.05 -0.75
CA VAL A 154 9.54 1.43 -1.16
C VAL A 154 10.56 1.91 -2.17
N GLY A 155 10.13 2.77 -3.09
CA GLY A 155 11.02 3.42 -4.05
C GLY A 155 10.31 4.45 -4.89
N ARG A 156 10.91 4.84 -6.02
CA ARG A 156 10.43 5.97 -6.85
C ARG A 156 10.25 7.26 -6.03
N LEU A 157 11.07 7.44 -4.99
CA LEU A 157 11.01 8.57 -4.09
C LEU A 157 11.43 9.83 -4.83
N ARG A 158 10.56 10.83 -4.84
CA ARG A 158 10.82 12.12 -5.50
C ARG A 158 9.98 13.22 -4.89
N ARG A 159 10.43 14.47 -5.06
CA ARG A 159 9.65 15.65 -4.68
C ARG A 159 8.41 15.76 -5.56
N ASP A 160 7.32 16.21 -4.96
CA ASP A 160 6.17 16.77 -5.65
C ASP A 160 6.32 18.29 -5.64
N PHE A 161 6.59 18.88 -6.80
CA PHE A 161 6.80 20.32 -6.93
C PHE A 161 5.50 21.12 -7.00
N SER A 162 4.33 20.47 -6.93
CA SER A 162 3.04 21.17 -6.94
C SER A 162 2.62 21.72 -5.57
N VAL A 163 3.27 21.28 -4.49
CA VAL A 163 3.05 21.74 -3.12
C VAL A 163 4.39 21.92 -2.39
N GLU A 164 4.41 22.70 -1.32
CA GLU A 164 5.64 23.12 -0.63
C GLU A 164 6.49 21.95 -0.11
N ASN A 165 5.87 21.04 0.65
CA ASN A 165 6.56 19.89 1.28
C ASN A 165 6.01 18.56 0.75
N GLY A 166 5.87 18.45 -0.58
CA GLY A 166 5.26 17.30 -1.24
C GLY A 166 6.25 16.20 -1.64
N ILE A 167 5.84 14.95 -1.49
CA ILE A 167 6.60 13.74 -1.85
C ILE A 167 5.70 12.78 -2.61
N ASN A 168 6.27 12.13 -3.63
CA ASN A 168 5.71 10.95 -4.26
C ASN A 168 6.62 9.75 -4.02
N PHE A 169 6.04 8.60 -3.74
CA PHE A 169 6.75 7.32 -3.71
C PHE A 169 5.83 6.17 -4.11
N TRP A 170 6.45 5.03 -4.43
CA TRP A 170 5.82 3.77 -4.77
C TRP A 170 6.07 2.77 -3.65
N CYS A 171 5.02 2.06 -3.24
CA CYS A 171 5.06 1.11 -2.15
C CYS A 171 4.50 -0.23 -2.63
N VAL A 172 5.16 -1.33 -2.30
CA VAL A 172 4.73 -2.69 -2.65
C VAL A 172 4.92 -3.62 -1.48
N ALA A 173 3.94 -4.50 -1.23
CA ALA A 173 4.07 -5.58 -0.25
C ALA A 173 3.21 -6.77 -0.65
N ASP A 174 3.60 -7.96 -0.21
CA ASP A 174 2.73 -9.14 -0.30
C ASP A 174 1.48 -8.94 0.58
N ASN A 175 0.32 -8.96 -0.06
CA ASN A 175 -0.96 -8.71 0.59
C ASN A 175 -1.49 -9.89 1.42
N ILE A 176 -1.01 -11.11 1.18
CA ILE A 176 -1.41 -12.31 1.92
C ILE A 176 -0.47 -12.52 3.11
N ARG A 177 0.82 -12.24 2.95
CA ARG A 177 1.81 -12.28 4.02
C ARG A 177 1.77 -11.02 4.86
N LYS A 178 2.53 -9.97 4.50
CA LYS A 178 2.62 -8.75 5.30
C LYS A 178 1.27 -8.06 5.47
N GLY A 179 0.40 -8.11 4.46
CA GLY A 179 -0.95 -7.55 4.53
C GLY A 179 -1.93 -8.31 5.43
N ALA A 180 -1.63 -9.55 5.84
CA ALA A 180 -2.50 -10.35 6.69
C ALA A 180 -1.74 -11.29 7.65
N ALA A 181 -1.20 -12.41 7.14
CA ALA A 181 -0.68 -13.50 7.97
C ALA A 181 0.55 -13.09 8.83
N THR A 182 1.57 -12.49 8.21
CA THR A 182 2.81 -12.10 8.89
C THR A 182 2.53 -11.05 9.95
N ASN A 183 1.65 -10.08 9.67
CA ASN A 183 1.29 -9.06 10.64
C ASN A 183 0.57 -9.66 11.86
N ALA A 184 -0.33 -10.63 11.65
CA ALA A 184 -1.00 -11.31 12.76
C ALA A 184 -0.01 -12.09 13.64
N VAL A 185 0.94 -12.81 13.04
CA VAL A 185 1.99 -13.54 13.77
C VAL A 185 2.90 -12.57 14.52
N GLN A 186 3.31 -11.46 13.90
CA GLN A 186 4.15 -10.44 14.55
C GLN A 186 3.46 -9.80 15.76
N ILE A 187 2.16 -9.53 15.67
CA ILE A 187 1.37 -9.05 16.82
C ILE A 187 1.36 -10.10 17.94
N ALA A 188 1.16 -11.37 17.62
CA ALA A 188 1.17 -12.45 18.62
C ALA A 188 2.55 -12.60 19.28
N GLN A 189 3.63 -12.52 18.51
CA GLN A 189 5.01 -12.56 19.03
C GLN A 189 5.30 -11.41 19.98
N GLU A 190 4.87 -10.18 19.62
CA GLU A 190 5.05 -9.00 20.47
C GLU A 190 4.22 -9.09 21.76
N LEU A 191 2.98 -9.63 21.70
CA LEU A 191 2.17 -9.88 22.88
C LEU A 191 2.81 -10.89 23.83
N ILE A 192 3.37 -11.99 23.28
CA ILE A 192 4.12 -12.97 24.08
C ILE A 192 5.33 -12.31 24.74
N ARG A 193 6.12 -11.54 23.99
CA ARG A 193 7.29 -10.82 24.51
C ARG A 193 6.94 -9.85 25.64
N GLN A 194 5.81 -9.15 25.53
CA GLN A 194 5.32 -8.23 26.58
C GLN A 194 4.77 -8.97 27.80
N TRP A 195 4.21 -10.17 27.62
CA TRP A 195 3.70 -10.99 28.71
C TRP A 195 4.83 -11.66 29.52
N GLU A 196 5.92 -12.01 28.85
CA GLU A 196 7.10 -12.65 29.47
C GLU A 196 8.08 -11.66 30.14
N ALA A 197 7.90 -10.35 29.90
CA ALA A 197 8.73 -9.27 30.46
C ALA A 197 8.18 -8.75 31.80
#